data_AF-A0A183U7I2-F1
#
_entry.id   AF-A0A183U7I2-F1
#
_cell.length_a   1.000
_cell.length_b   1.000
_cell.length_c   1.000
_cell.angle_alpha   90.00
_cell.angle_beta   90.00
_cell.angle_gamma   90.00
#
_symmetry.space_group_name_H-M   'P 1'
#
loop_
_entity.id
_entity.type
_entity.pdbx_description
1 polymer ?
#
loop_
_entity_poly.entity_id
_entity_poly.type
_entity_poly.pdbx_seq_one_letter_code
_entity_poly.pdbx_strand_id
1 'polypeptide(L)'
;MMVCMVLGLVLAWLPLNLINLSRDFNGVNAWFSAMFAFCHVIAMTSAAWNPVIYSWFNPQLRTTLKSMMGSSSPKTERLPLVNVLKTS
;
A
#
# COMPACT_ATOMS: atom_id res chain seq x y z
N MET A 1 8.36 -11.02 -1.73
CA MET A 1 7.40 -9.95 -2.07
C MET A 1 6.02 -10.53 -2.41
N MET A 2 5.89 -11.38 -3.43
CA MET A 2 4.59 -11.98 -3.83
C MET A 2 3.91 -12.75 -2.70
N VAL A 3 4.64 -13.60 -1.97
CA VAL A 3 4.08 -14.38 -0.86
C VAL A 3 3.54 -13.48 0.25
N CYS A 4 4.21 -12.36 0.58
CA CYS A 4 3.72 -11.41 1.58
C CYS A 4 2.40 -10.75 1.17
N MET A 5 2.25 -10.43 -0.14
CA MET A 5 1.01 -9.86 -0.66
C MET A 5 -0.14 -10.86 -0.60
N VAL A 6 0.14 -12.10 -1.00
CA VAL A 6 -0.85 -13.19 -0.98
C VAL A 6 -1.26 -13.51 0.46
N LEU A 7 -0.30 -13.60 1.40
CA LEU A 7 -0.60 -13.82 2.81
C LEU A 7 -1.40 -12.66 3.42
N GLY A 8 -1.06 -11.41 3.08
CA GLY A 8 -1.82 -10.24 3.53
C GLY A 8 -3.25 -10.25 3.03
N LEU A 9 -3.46 -10.61 1.76
CA LEU A 9 -4.79 -10.75 1.16
C LEU A 9 -5.60 -11.86 1.84
N VAL A 10 -5.01 -13.05 2.01
CA VAL A 10 -5.68 -14.20 2.65
C VAL A 10 -6.01 -13.89 4.10
N LEU A 11 -5.07 -13.36 4.89
CA LEU A 11 -5.30 -13.03 6.30
C LEU A 11 -6.32 -11.90 6.50
N ALA A 12 -6.44 -10.97 5.54
CA ALA A 12 -7.42 -9.90 5.61
C ALA A 12 -8.83 -10.34 5.18
N TRP A 13 -8.93 -11.28 4.24
CA TRP A 13 -10.21 -11.74 3.69
C TRP A 13 -10.78 -12.98 4.38
N LEU A 14 -9.93 -13.90 4.87
CA LEU A 14 -10.35 -15.12 5.54
C LEU A 14 -11.27 -14.86 6.75
N PRO A 15 -10.97 -13.91 7.67
CA PRO A 15 -11.81 -13.69 8.84
C PRO A 15 -13.17 -13.08 8.45
N LEU A 16 -13.21 -12.23 7.42
CA LEU A 16 -14.45 -11.63 6.91
C LEU A 16 -15.38 -12.72 6.37
N ASN A 17 -14.83 -13.63 5.56
CA ASN A 17 -15.57 -14.76 5.01
C ASN A 17 -16.02 -15.73 6.11
N LEU A 18 -15.17 -15.99 7.12
CA LEU A 18 -15.52 -16.87 8.24
C LEU A 18 -16.63 -16.28 9.12
N ILE A 19 -16.60 -14.97 9.39
CA ILE A 19 -17.66 -14.27 10.12
C ILE A 19 -18.98 -14.32 9.33
N ASN A 20 -18.93 -14.06 8.02
CA ASN A 20 -20.12 -14.13 7.17
C ASN A 20 -20.70 -15.55 7.10
N LEU A 21 -19.85 -16.57 7.01
CA LEU A 21 -20.27 -17.97 7.04
C LEU A 21 -20.88 -18.34 8.41
N SER A 22 -20.28 -17.85 9.51
CA SER A 22 -20.83 -18.07 10.86
C SER A 22 -22.22 -17.45 11.04
N ARG A 23 -22.49 -16.31 10.36
CA ARG A 23 -23.82 -15.69 10.34
C ARG A 23 -24.83 -16.55 9.60
N ASP A 24 -24.45 -17.16 8.48
CA ASP A 24 -25.35 -18.03 7.72
C ASP A 24 -25.74 -19.30 8.50
N PHE A 25 -24.84 -19.83 9.34
CA PHE A 25 -25.11 -21.03 10.16
C PHE A 25 -25.78 -20.73 11.51
N ASN A 26 -25.38 -19.67 12.22
CA ASN A 26 -25.81 -19.40 13.61
C ASN A 26 -26.68 -18.13 13.78
N GLY A 27 -27.00 -17.42 12.70
CA GLY A 27 -27.81 -16.19 12.76
C GLY A 27 -27.02 -14.95 13.19
N VAL A 28 -27.74 -13.82 13.32
CA VAL A 28 -27.13 -12.50 13.57
C VAL A 28 -26.98 -12.26 15.07
N ASN A 29 -25.74 -12.23 15.57
CA ASN A 29 -25.42 -11.87 16.95
C ASN A 29 -25.16 -10.36 17.09
N ALA A 30 -25.38 -9.80 18.29
CA ALA A 30 -25.11 -8.38 18.58
C ALA A 30 -23.63 -7.97 18.31
N TRP A 31 -22.70 -8.91 18.42
CA TRP A 31 -21.27 -8.70 18.16
C TRP A 31 -20.90 -8.73 16.67
N PHE A 32 -21.82 -9.14 15.80
CA PHE A 32 -21.57 -9.29 14.37
C PHE A 32 -21.15 -7.96 13.73
N SER A 33 -21.82 -6.86 14.06
CA SER A 33 -21.52 -5.53 13.51
C SER A 33 -20.11 -5.05 13.87
N ALA A 34 -19.66 -5.29 15.10
CA ALA A 34 -18.32 -4.90 15.54
C ALA A 34 -17.23 -5.74 14.87
N MET A 35 -17.44 -7.06 14.79
CA MET A 35 -16.50 -7.97 14.12
C MET A 35 -16.41 -7.71 12.61
N PHE A 36 -17.55 -7.44 11.98
CA PHE A 36 -17.61 -7.03 10.57
C PHE A 36 -16.85 -5.72 10.33
N ALA A 37 -17.09 -4.69 11.15
CA ALA A 37 -16.40 -3.40 11.03
C ALA A 37 -14.88 -3.55 11.19
N PHE A 38 -14.43 -4.30 12.20
CA PHE A 38 -13.00 -4.55 12.42
C PHE A 38 -12.36 -5.26 11.22
N CYS A 39 -13.01 -6.33 10.73
CA CYS A 39 -12.48 -7.06 9.60
C CYS A 39 -12.53 -6.25 8.29
N HIS A 40 -13.53 -5.38 8.12
CA HIS A 40 -13.63 -4.49 6.98
C HIS A 40 -12.49 -3.45 6.95
N VAL A 41 -12.14 -2.88 8.10
CA VAL A 41 -11.01 -1.95 8.22
C VAL A 41 -9.68 -2.65 7.91
N ILE A 42 -9.50 -3.89 8.37
CA ILE A 42 -8.31 -4.70 8.03
C ILE A 42 -8.24 -4.98 6.52
N ALA A 43 -9.36 -5.35 5.90
CA ALA A 43 -9.44 -5.59 4.46
C ALA A 43 -9.06 -4.34 3.65
N MET A 44 -9.61 -3.17 4.02
CA MET A 44 -9.29 -1.91 3.35
C MET A 44 -7.82 -1.47 3.57
N THR A 45 -7.28 -1.71 4.76
CA THR A 45 -5.89 -1.36 5.09
C THR A 45 -4.88 -2.31 4.42
N SER A 46 -5.26 -3.57 4.15
CA SER A 46 -4.42 -4.53 3.41
C SER A 46 -4.05 -4.02 2.01
N ALA A 47 -4.95 -3.29 1.35
CA ALA A 47 -4.69 -2.68 0.05
C ALA A 47 -3.62 -1.57 0.13
N ALA A 48 -3.57 -0.84 1.25
CA ALA A 48 -2.56 0.19 1.52
C ALA A 48 -1.19 -0.43 1.89
N TRP A 49 -1.15 -1.66 2.41
CA TRP A 49 0.12 -2.36 2.68
C TRP A 49 0.88 -2.72 1.40
N ASN A 50 0.19 -2.82 0.27
CA ASN A 50 0.81 -3.17 -1.00
C ASN A 50 1.98 -2.21 -1.35
N PRO A 51 1.77 -0.89 -1.54
CA PRO A 51 2.85 0.07 -1.80
C PRO A 51 3.86 0.22 -0.65
N VAL A 52 3.48 -0.06 0.60
CA VAL A 52 4.39 -0.03 1.75
C VAL A 52 5.40 -1.19 1.68
N ILE A 53 4.95 -2.40 1.35
CA ILE A 53 5.82 -3.56 1.17
C ILE A 53 6.76 -3.35 -0.03
N TYR A 54 6.24 -2.78 -1.13
CA TYR A 54 7.04 -2.44 -2.30
C TYR A 54 8.10 -1.36 -1.99
N SER A 55 7.74 -0.31 -1.26
CA SER A 55 8.68 0.76 -0.87
C SER A 55 9.68 0.32 0.21
N TRP A 56 9.37 -0.71 1.01
CA TRP A 56 10.35 -1.28 1.93
C TRP A 56 11.38 -2.16 1.21
N PHE A 57 10.96 -2.97 0.23
CA PHE A 57 11.86 -3.87 -0.49
C PHE A 57 12.66 -3.18 -1.62
N ASN A 58 12.15 -2.10 -2.20
CA ASN A 58 12.85 -1.33 -3.23
C ASN A 58 13.32 0.04 -2.71
N PRO A 59 14.61 0.22 -2.40
CA PRO A 59 15.14 1.50 -1.91
C PRO A 59 14.98 2.65 -2.92
N GLN A 60 14.86 2.36 -4.21
CA GLN A 60 14.61 3.37 -5.26
C GLN A 60 13.26 4.09 -5.07
N LEU A 61 12.21 3.38 -4.64
CA LEU A 61 10.88 3.97 -4.39
C LEU A 61 10.89 4.90 -3.18
N ARG A 62 11.64 4.59 -2.12
CA ARG A 62 11.82 5.49 -0.96
C ARG A 62 12.47 6.79 -1.33
N THR A 63 13.48 6.74 -2.17
CA THR A 63 14.18 7.94 -2.65
C THR A 63 13.24 8.82 -3.47
N THR A 64 12.40 8.23 -4.33
CA THR A 64 11.38 8.96 -5.10
C THR A 64 10.30 9.55 -4.19
N LEU A 65 9.79 8.80 -3.22
CA LEU A 65 8.77 9.27 -2.27
C LEU A 65 9.29 10.41 -1.37
N LYS A 66 10.54 10.30 -0.88
CA LYS A 66 11.18 11.41 -0.15
C LYS A 66 11.43 12.62 -1.04
N SER A 67 11.78 12.41 -2.31
CA SER A 67 11.93 13.51 -3.27
C SER A 67 10.60 14.22 -3.57
N MET A 68 9.50 13.48 -3.68
CA MET A 68 8.16 14.04 -3.89
C MET A 68 7.62 14.76 -2.65
N MET A 69 7.85 14.21 -1.45
CA MET A 69 7.36 14.78 -0.19
C MET A 69 8.23 15.93 0.34
N GLY A 70 9.53 15.95 -0.01
CA GLY A 70 10.49 16.94 0.47
C GLY A 70 10.78 18.10 -0.49
N SER A 71 10.26 18.10 -1.73
CA SER A 71 10.60 19.17 -2.66
C SER A 71 9.59 19.37 -3.78
N SER A 72 8.76 20.40 -3.63
CA SER A 72 8.32 21.26 -4.72
C SER A 72 9.45 22.20 -5.16
N SER A 73 10.67 21.69 -5.39
CA SER A 73 11.70 22.45 -6.12
C SER A 73 11.96 21.74 -7.44
N PRO A 74 11.68 22.39 -8.58
CA PRO A 74 11.97 21.80 -9.88
C PRO A 74 13.48 21.57 -9.93
N LYS A 75 13.89 20.31 -10.07
CA LYS A 75 15.22 20.02 -10.59
C LYS A 75 15.21 20.51 -12.03
N THR A 76 15.68 21.74 -12.21
CA THR A 76 16.16 22.26 -13.48
C THR A 76 17.12 21.22 -14.03
N GLU A 77 16.61 20.45 -14.97
CA GLU A 77 17.35 19.59 -15.86
C GLU A 77 18.31 20.49 -16.65
N ARG A 78 19.48 20.81 -16.05
CA ARG A 78 20.61 21.44 -16.73
C ARG A 78 21.22 20.37 -17.64
N LEU A 79 20.49 20.06 -18.71
CA LEU A 79 20.95 19.41 -19.92
C LEU A 79 22.18 20.18 -20.48
N PRO A 80 23.06 19.48 -21.23
CA PRO A 80 24.51 19.71 -21.35
C PRO A 80 24.95 20.95 -22.14
N LEU A 81 24.15 22.02 -22.22
CA LEU A 81 24.46 23.22 -23.01
C LEU A 81 25.68 24.01 -22.53
N VAL A 82 26.13 23.83 -21.28
CA VAL A 82 27.41 24.41 -20.82
C VAL A 82 28.61 23.79 -21.55
N ASN A 83 28.52 22.51 -21.94
CA ASN A 83 29.60 21.88 -22.70
C ASN A 83 29.58 22.24 -24.19
N VAL A 84 28.45 22.71 -24.73
CA VAL A 84 28.37 23.18 -26.13
C VAL A 84 28.86 24.61 -26.27
N LEU A 85 28.59 25.48 -25.28
CA LEU A 85 29.01 26.89 -25.30
C LEU A 85 30.48 27.12 -24.94
N LYS A 86 31.22 26.09 -24.48
CA LYS A 86 32.65 26.18 -24.19
C LYS A 86 33.53 25.74 -25.38
N THR A 87 32.91 25.31 -26.48
CA THR A 87 33.55 24.79 -27.70
C THR A 87 33.32 25.66 -28.94
N SER A 88 32.87 26.91 -28.78
CA SER A 88 32.78 27.90 -29.87
C SER A 88 33.57 29.14 -29.54
#